data_AF-A0A4S3B1J1-F1
#
_entry.id   AF-A0A4S3B1J1-F1
#
_cell.length_a   1.000
_cell.length_b   1.000
_cell.length_c   1.000
_cell.angle_alpha   90.00
_cell.angle_beta   90.00
_cell.angle_gamma   90.00
#
_symmetry.space_group_name_H-M   'P 1'
#
loop_
_entity.id
_entity.type
_entity.pdbx_description
1 polymer ?
#
loop_
_entity_poly.entity_id
_entity_poly.type
_entity_poly.pdbx_seq_one_letter_code
_entity_poly.pdbx_strand_id
1 'polypeptide(L)'
;MHFVTEIELRSAYRKNPFSAYTLSENDRLTPEARQFLVDRNISFNDFKGRYQQNKTTKPTNDSQLNDDQKAEIEWLRLEFFQAISLANTLNLTVSEKLIDILNQLMALEELSMVDNSTETDSLIVNETYTLSLAQALSDKGPLLIQLNKIIFLLTKLEKTLSKVHSQALGQIKIEIQASIEQLLGGESDDNS
;
A
#
# COMPACT_ATOMS: atom_id res chain seq x y z
N MET A 1 30.92 29.25 -20.90
CA MET A 1 30.15 27.99 -20.84
C MET A 1 30.86 27.10 -19.85
N HIS A 2 30.27 26.92 -18.67
CA HIS A 2 30.84 26.06 -17.63
C HIS A 2 30.33 24.64 -17.82
N PHE A 3 31.18 23.65 -17.60
CA PHE A 3 30.77 22.25 -17.63
C PHE A 3 30.71 21.73 -16.20
N VAL A 4 29.49 21.52 -15.71
CA VAL A 4 29.24 20.87 -14.42
C VAL A 4 29.70 19.43 -14.54
N THR A 5 30.68 19.06 -13.72
CA THR A 5 31.26 17.71 -13.70
C THR A 5 30.64 16.84 -12.62
N GLU A 6 30.78 15.52 -12.73
CA GLU A 6 30.35 14.59 -11.68
C GLU A 6 31.02 14.92 -10.33
N ILE A 7 32.32 15.26 -10.35
CA ILE A 7 33.10 15.52 -9.13
C ILE A 7 32.50 16.71 -8.35
N GLU A 8 32.09 17.76 -9.06
CA GLU A 8 31.42 18.92 -8.48
C GLU A 8 30.07 18.53 -7.85
N LEU A 9 29.24 17.78 -8.57
CA LEU A 9 27.95 17.29 -8.05
C LEU A 9 28.10 16.35 -6.86
N ARG A 10 29.07 15.44 -6.91
CA ARG A 10 29.36 14.47 -5.84
C ARG A 10 29.86 15.17 -4.58
N SER A 11 30.68 16.22 -4.73
CA SER A 11 31.15 17.05 -3.62
C SER A 11 30.00 17.84 -3.00
N ALA A 12 29.14 18.46 -3.82
CA ALA A 12 27.95 19.16 -3.35
C ALA A 12 26.98 18.22 -2.62
N TYR A 13 26.69 17.05 -3.20
CA TYR A 13 25.77 16.06 -2.65
C TYR A 13 26.27 15.46 -1.33
N ARG A 14 27.59 15.28 -1.18
CA ARG A 14 28.19 14.83 0.09
C ARG A 14 28.09 15.88 1.20
N LYS A 15 28.14 17.17 0.85
CA LYS A 15 28.01 18.26 1.83
C LYS A 15 26.57 18.47 2.26
N ASN A 16 25.64 18.41 1.30
CA ASN A 16 24.22 18.51 1.57
C ASN A 16 23.44 17.72 0.50
N PRO A 17 22.79 16.60 0.84
CA PRO A 17 21.99 15.83 -0.11
C PRO A 17 20.84 16.67 -0.69
N PHE A 18 20.56 16.50 -1.99
CA PHE A 18 19.49 17.22 -2.67
C PHE A 18 18.73 16.31 -3.64
N SER A 19 17.43 16.54 -3.79
CA SER A 19 16.54 15.80 -4.70
C SER A 19 16.31 16.50 -6.05
N ALA A 20 16.75 17.75 -6.16
CA ALA A 20 16.68 18.52 -7.40
C ALA A 20 17.96 19.36 -7.60
N TYR A 21 18.38 19.48 -8.85
CA TYR A 21 19.53 20.26 -9.28
C TYR A 21 19.13 21.21 -10.42
N THR A 22 19.35 22.51 -10.23
CA THR A 22 18.99 23.53 -11.22
C THR A 22 20.26 24.04 -11.91
N LEU A 23 20.34 23.85 -13.22
CA LEU A 23 21.40 24.40 -14.07
C LEU A 23 21.11 25.88 -14.36
N SER A 24 22.16 26.69 -14.33
CA SER A 24 22.14 28.07 -14.84
C SER A 24 22.09 28.07 -16.36
N GLU A 25 21.60 29.16 -16.97
CA GLU A 25 21.39 29.29 -18.43
C GLU A 25 22.64 29.04 -19.30
N ASN A 26 23.84 29.09 -18.71
CA ASN A 26 25.11 28.94 -19.41
C ASN A 26 25.93 27.70 -18.99
N ASP A 27 25.35 26.81 -18.17
CA ASP A 27 26.01 25.66 -17.56
C ASP A 27 25.58 24.36 -18.23
N ARG A 28 26.53 23.56 -18.70
CA ARG A 28 26.28 22.23 -19.31
C ARG A 28 26.67 21.11 -18.37
N LEU A 29 25.82 20.10 -18.25
CA LEU A 29 26.23 18.83 -17.66
C LEU A 29 27.16 18.09 -18.62
N THR A 30 28.28 17.58 -18.10
CA THR A 30 29.01 16.52 -18.81
C THR A 30 28.15 15.25 -18.87
N PRO A 31 28.42 14.31 -19.79
CA PRO A 31 27.72 13.03 -19.83
C PRO A 31 27.78 12.28 -18.48
N GLU A 32 28.95 12.32 -17.82
CA GLU A 32 29.17 11.72 -16.50
C GLU A 32 28.36 12.43 -15.39
N ALA A 33 28.30 13.77 -15.40
CA ALA A 33 27.48 14.52 -14.46
C ALA A 33 25.98 14.25 -14.63
N ARG A 34 25.52 14.13 -15.88
CA ARG A 34 24.15 13.73 -16.20
C ARG A 34 23.87 12.30 -15.70
N GLN A 35 24.77 11.37 -15.94
CA GLN A 35 24.64 9.99 -15.46
C GLN A 35 24.57 9.95 -13.94
N PHE A 36 25.39 10.73 -13.23
CA PHE A 36 25.34 10.83 -11.77
C PHE A 36 23.98 11.32 -11.24
N LEU A 37 23.38 12.34 -11.86
CA LEU A 37 22.04 12.82 -11.49
C LEU A 37 20.98 11.76 -11.76
N VAL A 38 21.11 11.00 -12.86
CA VAL A 38 20.22 9.89 -13.20
C VAL A 38 20.34 8.73 -12.19
N ASP A 39 21.57 8.28 -11.93
CA ASP A 39 21.88 7.20 -10.99
C ASP A 39 21.40 7.50 -9.56
N ARG A 40 21.35 8.78 -9.18
CA ARG A 40 20.89 9.24 -7.86
C ARG A 40 19.44 9.70 -7.84
N ASN A 41 18.72 9.56 -8.95
CA ASN A 41 17.33 10.00 -9.09
C ASN A 41 17.10 11.47 -8.72
N ILE A 42 18.05 12.34 -9.06
CA ILE A 42 17.99 13.78 -8.79
C ILE A 42 17.35 14.45 -10.01
N SER A 43 16.27 15.19 -9.80
CA SER A 43 15.58 15.90 -10.89
C SER A 43 16.41 17.09 -11.38
N PHE A 44 16.47 17.33 -12.69
CA PHE A 44 17.18 18.50 -13.23
C PHE A 44 16.47 19.13 -14.44
N ASN A 45 16.73 20.41 -14.67
CA ASN A 45 16.27 21.15 -15.85
C ASN A 45 17.27 21.00 -17.01
N ASP A 46 16.79 20.74 -18.23
CA ASP A 46 17.66 20.81 -19.42
C ASP A 46 17.67 22.24 -20.00
N PHE A 47 18.62 22.54 -20.91
CA PHE A 47 18.84 23.83 -21.59
C PHE A 47 17.60 24.47 -22.23
N LYS A 48 16.51 23.72 -22.40
CA LYS A 48 15.24 24.17 -22.98
C LYS A 48 14.18 24.49 -21.92
N GLY A 49 14.55 24.61 -20.64
CA GLY A 49 13.63 24.88 -19.53
C GLY A 49 12.64 23.74 -19.25
N ARG A 50 12.90 22.54 -19.79
CA ARG A 50 12.07 21.36 -19.56
C ARG A 50 12.66 20.57 -18.40
N TYR A 51 11.87 20.37 -17.35
CA TYR A 51 12.21 19.44 -16.28
C TYR A 51 12.28 18.03 -16.86
N GLN A 52 13.45 17.39 -16.78
CA GLN A 52 13.58 15.97 -17.05
C GLN A 52 13.30 15.25 -15.73
N GLN A 53 12.05 14.79 -15.58
CA GLN A 53 11.76 13.74 -14.61
C GLN A 53 12.27 12.44 -15.21
N ASN A 54 13.12 11.73 -14.47
CA ASN A 54 13.57 10.41 -14.87
C ASN A 54 12.39 9.44 -14.84
N LYS A 55 11.74 9.25 -15.99
CA LYS A 55 10.92 8.06 -16.26
C LYS A 55 11.85 6.94 -16.72
N THR A 56 12.46 6.25 -15.76
CA THR A 56 13.01 4.92 -15.99
C THR A 56 12.75 4.08 -14.76
N THR A 57 11.77 3.17 -14.91
CA THR A 57 11.85 1.77 -14.47
C THR A 57 13.15 1.46 -13.72
N LYS A 58 13.11 1.51 -12.39
CA LYS A 58 14.09 0.77 -11.60
C LYS A 58 13.97 -0.70 -12.02
N PRO A 59 15.05 -1.50 -11.97
CA PRO A 59 14.88 -2.86 -11.46
C PRO A 59 14.47 -2.64 -10.00
N THR A 60 13.19 -2.40 -9.78
CA THR A 60 12.66 -2.20 -8.45
C THR A 60 12.89 -3.55 -7.77
N ASN A 61 13.46 -3.54 -6.58
CA ASN A 61 13.07 -4.57 -5.64
C ASN A 61 11.55 -4.38 -5.46
N ASP A 62 10.75 -5.06 -6.29
CA ASP A 62 9.28 -5.02 -6.36
C ASP A 62 8.61 -5.49 -5.05
N SER A 63 9.43 -5.72 -4.02
CA SER A 63 9.09 -6.24 -2.70
C SER A 63 9.10 -5.18 -1.59
N GLN A 64 9.49 -3.92 -1.84
CA GLN A 64 9.43 -2.87 -0.83
C GLN A 64 8.31 -1.85 -1.08
N LEU A 65 7.43 -1.72 -0.08
CA LEU A 65 6.36 -0.73 -0.04
C LEU A 65 6.91 0.70 -0.13
N ASN A 66 6.28 1.53 -0.96
CA ASN A 66 6.58 2.96 -1.03
C ASN A 66 5.93 3.73 0.14
N ASP A 67 6.32 5.00 0.32
CA ASP A 67 5.87 5.80 1.46
C ASP A 67 4.34 6.03 1.46
N ASP A 68 3.72 6.15 0.28
CA ASP A 68 2.27 6.29 0.14
C ASP A 68 1.54 5.00 0.57
N GLN A 69 2.06 3.83 0.19
CA GLN A 69 1.53 2.51 0.57
C GLN A 69 1.67 2.28 2.08
N LYS A 70 2.80 2.69 2.67
CA LYS A 70 2.98 2.63 4.13
C LYS A 70 1.98 3.52 4.85
N ALA A 71 1.76 4.74 4.35
CA ALA A 71 0.75 5.63 4.90
C ALA A 71 -0.67 5.04 4.78
N GLU A 72 -0.98 4.36 3.67
CA GLU A 72 -2.27 3.70 3.46
C GLU A 72 -2.45 2.47 4.37
N ILE A 73 -1.39 1.71 4.63
CA ILE A 73 -1.37 0.60 5.60
C ILE A 73 -1.56 1.12 7.03
N GLU A 74 -0.85 2.18 7.43
CA GLU A 74 -1.05 2.80 8.75
C GLU A 74 -2.46 3.37 8.90
N TRP A 75 -3.04 3.94 7.84
CA TRP A 75 -4.44 4.35 7.88
C TRP A 75 -5.37 3.15 8.07
N LEU A 76 -5.20 2.07 7.31
CA LEU A 76 -5.96 0.83 7.48
C LEU A 76 -5.84 0.30 8.91
N ARG A 77 -4.66 0.33 9.51
CA ARG A 77 -4.42 -0.08 10.90
C ARG A 77 -5.27 0.70 11.89
N LEU A 78 -5.40 2.02 11.72
CA LEU A 78 -6.29 2.84 12.57
C LEU A 78 -7.77 2.45 12.38
N GLU A 79 -8.17 2.16 11.15
CA GLU A 79 -9.53 1.68 10.85
C GLU A 79 -9.80 0.31 11.50
N PHE A 80 -8.80 -0.58 11.54
CA PHE A 80 -8.87 -1.84 12.27
C PHE A 80 -8.99 -1.63 13.78
N PHE A 81 -8.26 -0.70 14.39
CA PHE A 81 -8.43 -0.40 15.82
C PHE A 81 -9.86 0.04 16.15
N GLN A 82 -10.47 0.85 15.28
CA GLN A 82 -11.87 1.22 15.45
C GLN A 82 -12.79 -0.01 15.33
N ALA A 83 -12.57 -0.87 14.33
CA ALA A 83 -13.36 -2.09 14.15
C ALA A 83 -13.23 -3.04 15.35
N ILE A 84 -12.01 -3.27 15.84
CA ILE A 84 -11.72 -4.10 17.01
C ILE A 84 -12.39 -3.51 18.26
N SER A 85 -12.32 -2.18 18.47
CA SER A 85 -12.99 -1.54 19.60
C SER A 85 -14.50 -1.71 19.56
N LEU A 86 -15.12 -1.66 18.38
CA LEU A 86 -16.55 -1.90 18.19
C LEU A 86 -16.91 -3.39 18.34
N ALA A 87 -16.05 -4.29 17.85
CA ALA A 87 -16.25 -5.73 17.98
C ALA A 87 -16.09 -6.18 19.43
N ASN A 88 -15.14 -5.63 20.19
CA ASN A 88 -14.90 -6.00 21.58
C ASN A 88 -16.12 -5.74 22.49
N THR A 89 -17.01 -4.83 22.12
CA THR A 89 -18.26 -4.58 22.86
C THR A 89 -19.43 -5.44 22.38
N LEU A 90 -19.40 -5.95 21.16
CA LEU A 90 -20.51 -6.67 20.51
C LEU A 90 -20.31 -8.19 20.44
N ASN A 91 -19.10 -8.63 20.06
CA ASN A 91 -18.75 -10.01 19.83
C ASN A 91 -17.23 -10.22 20.01
N LEU A 92 -16.83 -10.79 21.15
CA LEU A 92 -15.43 -11.01 21.51
C LEU A 92 -14.70 -11.91 20.50
N THR A 93 -15.35 -12.96 19.99
CA THR A 93 -14.76 -13.85 18.99
C THR A 93 -14.44 -13.13 17.69
N VAL A 94 -15.31 -12.22 17.24
CA VAL A 94 -15.03 -11.37 16.07
C VAL A 94 -13.91 -10.38 16.37
N SER A 95 -13.85 -9.83 17.58
CA SER A 95 -12.75 -8.96 18.01
C SER A 95 -11.39 -9.65 17.93
N GLU A 96 -11.29 -10.88 18.46
CA GLU A 96 -10.06 -11.70 18.41
C GLU A 96 -9.65 -11.98 16.96
N LYS A 97 -10.60 -12.38 16.10
CA LYS A 97 -10.34 -12.58 14.67
C LYS A 97 -9.81 -11.32 13.99
N LEU A 98 -10.38 -10.15 14.28
CA LEU A 98 -9.93 -8.88 13.70
C LEU A 98 -8.52 -8.50 14.17
N ILE A 99 -8.12 -8.87 15.39
CA ILE A 99 -6.74 -8.71 15.87
C ILE A 99 -5.79 -9.60 15.07
N ASP A 100 -6.16 -10.86 14.84
CA ASP A 100 -5.34 -11.79 14.04
C ASP A 100 -5.20 -11.30 12.59
N ILE A 101 -6.29 -10.84 11.97
CA ILE A 101 -6.28 -10.27 10.63
C ILE A 101 -5.38 -9.01 10.57
N LEU A 102 -5.46 -8.13 11.58
CA LEU A 102 -4.57 -6.97 11.64
C LEU A 102 -3.10 -7.39 11.71
N ASN A 103 -2.76 -8.40 12.51
CA ASN A 103 -1.39 -8.89 12.59
C ASN A 103 -0.90 -9.45 11.24
N GLN A 104 -1.76 -10.14 10.48
CA GLN A 104 -1.44 -10.59 9.12
C GLN A 104 -1.19 -9.40 8.18
N LEU A 105 -2.02 -8.34 8.24
CA LEU A 105 -1.82 -7.12 7.46
C LEU A 105 -0.47 -6.47 7.79
N MET A 106 -0.12 -6.38 9.08
CA MET A 106 1.17 -5.80 9.50
C MET A 106 2.37 -6.63 9.05
N ALA A 107 2.23 -7.96 8.99
CA ALA A 107 3.28 -8.83 8.47
C ALA A 107 3.60 -8.58 6.98
N LEU A 108 2.67 -7.97 6.21
CA LEU A 108 2.95 -7.54 4.83
C LEU A 108 3.99 -6.43 4.75
N GLU A 109 4.18 -5.65 5.82
CA GLU A 109 5.26 -4.67 5.90
C GLU A 109 6.63 -5.35 6.04
N GLU A 110 6.68 -6.53 6.67
CA GLU A 110 7.90 -7.26 7.02
C GLU A 110 8.33 -8.28 5.95
N LEU A 111 7.42 -8.68 5.04
CA LEU A 111 7.62 -9.76 4.04
C LEU A 111 8.56 -9.42 2.87
N SER A 112 9.36 -8.35 2.95
CA SER A 112 10.18 -7.87 1.84
C SER A 112 11.39 -8.76 1.46
N MET A 113 11.47 -10.04 1.88
CA MET A 113 12.69 -10.88 1.75
C MET A 113 12.50 -12.34 1.29
N VAL A 114 11.34 -12.77 0.78
CA VAL A 114 11.21 -14.15 0.27
C VAL A 114 10.63 -14.19 -1.15
N ASP A 115 11.53 -14.36 -2.13
CA ASP A 115 11.19 -14.97 -3.40
C ASP A 115 10.68 -16.38 -3.12
N ASN A 116 9.41 -16.64 -3.43
CA ASN A 116 8.98 -17.99 -3.76
C ASN A 116 7.90 -17.93 -4.83
N SER A 117 8.34 -18.27 -6.03
CA SER A 117 7.51 -18.75 -7.12
C SER A 117 6.74 -19.99 -6.67
N THR A 118 5.50 -19.81 -6.26
CA THR A 118 4.47 -20.84 -6.43
C THR A 118 3.28 -20.19 -7.07
N GLU A 119 3.14 -20.41 -8.38
CA GLU A 119 1.89 -20.21 -9.09
C GLU A 119 0.84 -21.14 -8.48
N THR A 120 0.06 -20.63 -7.55
CA THR A 120 -1.22 -21.22 -7.16
C THR A 120 -2.32 -20.43 -7.87
N ASP A 121 -2.74 -20.97 -9.00
CA ASP A 121 -4.03 -20.62 -9.61
C ASP A 121 -5.12 -20.91 -8.58
N SER A 122 -5.82 -19.87 -8.13
CA SER A 122 -7.08 -20.05 -7.38
C SER A 122 -7.99 -18.84 -7.59
N LEU A 123 -8.99 -19.10 -8.45
CA LEU A 123 -10.34 -18.53 -8.51
C LEU A 123 -10.61 -17.29 -7.65
N ILE A 124 -10.47 -16.11 -8.27
CA ILE A 124 -11.05 -14.87 -7.75
C ILE A 124 -12.54 -14.89 -8.06
N VAL A 125 -13.36 -15.29 -7.10
CA VAL A 125 -14.80 -14.98 -7.09
C VAL A 125 -15.03 -14.06 -5.90
N ASN A 126 -14.99 -12.76 -6.14
CA ASN A 126 -15.31 -11.74 -5.15
C ASN A 126 -16.81 -11.42 -5.26
N GLU A 127 -17.65 -12.11 -4.49
CA GLU A 127 -18.94 -11.51 -4.14
C GLU A 127 -18.65 -10.29 -3.26
N THR A 128 -19.00 -9.11 -3.76
CA THR A 128 -18.88 -7.88 -2.97
C THR A 128 -20.04 -7.88 -2.00
N TYR A 129 -19.77 -8.27 -0.74
CA TYR A 129 -20.76 -8.09 0.32
C TYR A 129 -21.28 -6.65 0.26
N THR A 130 -22.60 -6.51 0.12
CA THR A 130 -23.25 -5.22 -0.01
C THR A 130 -24.04 -4.95 1.25
N LEU A 131 -23.58 -3.99 2.05
CA LEU A 131 -24.27 -3.57 3.27
C LEU A 131 -25.62 -2.93 2.94
N SER A 132 -26.71 -3.51 3.45
CA SER A 132 -28.04 -2.92 3.35
C SER A 132 -28.25 -1.80 4.39
N LEU A 133 -29.19 -0.88 4.11
CA LEU A 133 -29.55 0.17 5.07
C LEU A 133 -30.11 -0.41 6.39
N ALA A 134 -30.86 -1.52 6.33
CA ALA A 134 -31.38 -2.18 7.51
C ALA A 134 -30.26 -2.68 8.43
N GLN A 135 -29.22 -3.30 7.85
CA GLN A 135 -28.03 -3.73 8.58
C GLN A 135 -27.24 -2.54 9.13
N ALA A 136 -27.08 -1.46 8.35
CA ALA A 136 -26.39 -0.24 8.77
C ALA A 136 -27.07 0.47 9.96
N LEU A 137 -28.40 0.35 10.09
CA LEU A 137 -29.18 0.93 11.18
C LEU A 137 -29.40 -0.03 12.37
N SER A 138 -28.84 -1.25 12.30
CA SER A 138 -28.91 -2.21 13.41
C SER A 138 -27.96 -1.83 14.55
N ASP A 139 -28.11 -2.52 15.67
CA ASP A 139 -27.18 -2.51 16.82
C ASP A 139 -25.73 -2.85 16.42
N LYS A 140 -25.55 -3.73 15.43
CA LYS A 140 -24.24 -4.09 14.85
C LYS A 140 -23.80 -3.14 13.73
N GLY A 141 -24.66 -2.20 13.34
CA GLY A 141 -24.49 -1.30 12.19
C GLY A 141 -23.15 -0.55 12.16
N PRO A 142 -22.71 0.09 13.26
CA PRO A 142 -21.42 0.79 13.29
C PRO A 142 -20.24 -0.12 12.94
N LEU A 143 -20.23 -1.36 13.47
CA LEU A 143 -19.19 -2.34 13.15
C LEU A 143 -19.29 -2.79 11.69
N LEU A 144 -20.49 -3.10 11.20
CA LEU A 144 -20.70 -3.53 9.82
C LEU A 144 -20.27 -2.47 8.80
N ILE A 145 -20.58 -1.20 9.03
CA ILE A 145 -20.12 -0.06 8.21
C ILE A 145 -18.58 -0.03 8.19
N GLN A 146 -17.97 -0.17 9.37
CA GLN A 146 -16.53 -0.12 9.50
C GLN A 146 -15.82 -1.27 8.76
N LEU A 147 -16.33 -2.50 8.88
CA LEU A 147 -15.79 -3.66 8.16
C LEU A 147 -15.93 -3.51 6.64
N ASN A 148 -17.06 -2.95 6.16
CA ASN A 148 -17.25 -2.65 4.74
C ASN A 148 -16.28 -1.58 4.24
N LYS A 149 -16.04 -0.53 5.05
CA LYS A 149 -15.04 0.50 4.74
C LYS A 149 -13.64 -0.12 4.62
N ILE A 150 -13.25 -1.00 5.54
CA ILE A 150 -11.96 -1.68 5.50
C ILE A 150 -11.83 -2.52 4.22
N ILE A 151 -12.85 -3.31 3.83
CA ILE A 151 -12.85 -4.08 2.58
C ILE A 151 -12.61 -3.17 1.36
N PHE A 152 -13.28 -2.01 1.31
CA PHE A 152 -13.10 -1.05 0.21
C PHE A 152 -11.67 -0.50 0.16
N LEU A 153 -11.10 -0.14 1.32
CA LEU A 153 -9.73 0.37 1.42
C LEU A 153 -8.69 -0.69 1.03
N LEU A 154 -8.87 -1.94 1.48
CA LEU A 154 -8.03 -3.07 1.06
C LEU A 154 -8.08 -3.28 -0.46
N THR A 155 -9.27 -3.19 -1.05
CA THR A 155 -9.45 -3.29 -2.51
C THR A 155 -8.77 -2.14 -3.26
N LYS A 156 -8.73 -0.94 -2.66
CA LYS A 156 -7.99 0.19 -3.22
C LYS A 156 -6.47 -0.05 -3.15
N LEU A 157 -5.97 -0.48 -1.99
CA LEU A 157 -4.56 -0.76 -1.76
C LEU A 157 -4.05 -1.89 -2.67
N GLU A 158 -4.83 -2.97 -2.82
CA GLU A 158 -4.52 -4.13 -3.67
C GLU A 158 -4.17 -3.76 -5.11
N LYS A 159 -4.81 -2.74 -5.68
CA LYS A 159 -4.55 -2.25 -7.05
C LYS A 159 -3.20 -1.57 -7.20
N THR A 160 -2.56 -1.21 -6.09
CA THR A 160 -1.28 -0.49 -6.08
C THR A 160 -0.11 -1.39 -5.69
N LEU A 161 -0.37 -2.60 -5.22
CA LEU A 161 0.64 -3.53 -4.71
C LEU A 161 1.07 -4.58 -5.75
N SER A 162 2.18 -5.26 -5.48
CA SER A 162 2.63 -6.39 -6.29
C SER A 162 1.75 -7.63 -6.09
N LYS A 163 1.76 -8.55 -7.06
CA LYS A 163 0.85 -9.71 -7.13
C LYS A 163 0.81 -10.55 -5.85
N VAL A 164 1.96 -10.75 -5.19
CA VAL A 164 2.06 -11.53 -3.93
C VAL A 164 1.30 -10.85 -2.80
N HIS A 165 1.49 -9.55 -2.61
CA HIS A 165 0.76 -8.79 -1.60
C HIS A 165 -0.73 -8.71 -1.93
N SER A 166 -1.10 -8.63 -3.21
CA SER A 166 -2.50 -8.63 -3.63
C SER A 166 -3.23 -9.93 -3.23
N GLN A 167 -2.56 -11.09 -3.34
CA GLN A 167 -3.15 -12.37 -2.88
C GLN A 167 -3.40 -12.38 -1.37
N ALA A 168 -2.44 -11.90 -0.57
CA ALA A 168 -2.60 -11.80 0.88
C ALA A 168 -3.75 -10.86 1.27
N LEU A 169 -3.88 -9.70 0.59
CA LEU A 169 -5.02 -8.82 0.79
C LEU A 169 -6.36 -9.46 0.37
N GLY A 170 -6.34 -10.32 -0.66
CA GLY A 170 -7.48 -11.16 -1.05
C GLY A 170 -7.96 -12.03 0.10
N GLN A 171 -7.04 -12.76 0.73
CA GLN A 171 -7.33 -13.61 1.88
C GLN A 171 -7.89 -12.82 3.07
N ILE A 172 -7.25 -11.69 3.41
CA ILE A 172 -7.73 -10.80 4.47
C ILE A 172 -9.18 -10.35 4.23
N LYS A 173 -9.55 -10.00 2.99
CA LYS A 173 -10.94 -9.60 2.68
C LYS A 173 -11.93 -10.74 2.92
N ILE A 174 -11.58 -11.98 2.54
CA ILE A 174 -12.43 -13.17 2.76
C ILE A 174 -12.66 -13.38 4.27
N GLU A 175 -11.63 -13.24 5.09
CA GLU A 175 -11.73 -13.40 6.55
C GLU A 175 -12.60 -12.30 7.20
N ILE A 176 -12.54 -11.07 6.67
CA ILE A 176 -13.44 -9.99 7.09
C ILE A 176 -14.89 -10.30 6.68
N GLN A 177 -15.11 -10.83 5.46
CA GLN A 177 -16.46 -11.22 5.01
C GLN A 177 -17.06 -12.33 5.87
N ALA A 178 -16.28 -13.36 6.20
CA ALA A 178 -16.71 -14.40 7.14
C ALA A 178 -17.05 -13.83 8.53
N SER A 179 -16.31 -12.80 8.97
CA SER A 179 -16.62 -12.09 10.23
C SER A 179 -17.93 -11.31 10.14
N ILE A 180 -18.24 -10.70 8.98
CA ILE A 180 -19.52 -10.05 8.71
C ILE A 180 -20.66 -11.08 8.76
N GLU A 181 -20.52 -12.23 8.09
CA GLU A 181 -21.53 -13.30 8.08
C GLU A 181 -21.80 -13.84 9.49
N GLN A 182 -20.75 -14.04 10.28
CA GLN A 182 -20.87 -14.42 11.69
C GLN A 182 -21.64 -13.37 12.51
N LEU A 183 -21.39 -12.08 12.28
CA LEU A 183 -22.13 -11.00 12.94
C LEU A 183 -23.60 -10.98 12.53
N LEU A 184 -23.92 -11.32 11.29
CA LEU A 184 -25.30 -11.36 10.79
C LEU A 184 -26.06 -12.61 11.23
N GLY A 185 -25.38 -13.59 11.83
CA GLY A 185 -26.01 -14.74 12.46
C GLY A 185 -25.83 -16.06 11.71
N GLY A 186 -24.98 -16.14 10.68
CA GLY A 186 -24.62 -17.37 9.95
C GLY A 186 -25.81 -18.19 9.44
N GLU A 187 -26.04 -18.23 8.12
CA GLU A 187 -26.92 -19.24 7.55
C GLU A 187 -26.33 -20.64 7.78
N SER A 188 -26.70 -21.31 8.88
CA SER A 188 -26.75 -22.78 9.00
C SER A 188 -27.58 -23.19 10.22
N ASP A 189 -28.59 -24.02 9.94
CA ASP A 189 -29.39 -24.86 10.84
C ASP A 189 -30.78 -24.35 11.27
N ASP A 190 -31.58 -23.93 10.29
CA ASP A 190 -33.01 -24.32 10.25
C ASP A 190 -33.18 -25.44 9.22
N ASN A 191 -32.98 -26.69 9.66
CA ASN A 191 -33.61 -27.86 9.08
C ASN A 191 -34.04 -28.76 10.25
N SER A 192 -35.21 -28.43 10.79
CA SER A 192 -36.03 -29.36 11.59
C SER A 192 -36.64 -30.44 10.71
#